data_AF-J3K892-F1
#
_entry.id   AF-J3K892-F1
#
_cell.length_a   1.000
_cell.length_b   1.000
_cell.length_c   1.000
_cell.angle_alpha   90.00
_cell.angle_beta   90.00
_cell.angle_gamma   90.00
#
_symmetry.space_group_name_H-M   'P 1'
#
loop_
_entity.id
_entity.type
_entity.pdbx_description
1 polymer ?
#
loop_
_entity_poly.entity_id
_entity_poly.type
_entity_poly.pdbx_seq_one_letter_code
_entity_poly.pdbx_strand_id
1 'polypeptide(L)'
;MPSETLSNPDLAEEIDAINAIYGSSTVVLPPTSSSTEPTATTIILNVPEHTQISFIVRFDEKYPETAPRVTGTASTGLRGEGKKWVDILSEAVLRVWTPGSVCLYDLIVEAGERFDEVRASEQEAKDIENGRKQEEQEDNYPQQLGDLDIHGPSSGQALLASIGLKVAPSWIMSDPITEKKSVFLARAAHVKSKEEAEKYLDYLLATEKKVAAATHNITAWRIKQKKADGSDTVVQDFDDDGETAAGGRMLHLMQLMDVWDVVVVVTRWYGGVKLGPDRFRIINAAARDALVKGGFEKSAATNGQEKGKKKGKR
;
A
#
# COMPACT_ATOMS: atom_id res chain seq x y z
N MET A 1 32.88 22.22 22.00
CA MET A 1 31.97 21.49 22.90
C MET A 1 32.29 20.02 22.71
N PRO A 2 32.70 19.29 23.76
CA PRO A 2 33.04 17.88 23.59
C PRO A 2 31.76 17.14 23.20
N SER A 3 31.79 16.38 22.10
CA SER A 3 30.72 15.46 21.75
C SER A 3 30.52 14.51 22.92
N GLU A 4 29.31 14.43 23.47
CA GLU A 4 28.94 13.35 24.39
C GLU A 4 29.05 12.04 23.61
N THR A 5 30.24 11.44 23.63
CA THR A 5 30.48 10.13 23.05
C THR A 5 29.71 9.11 23.88
N LEU A 6 28.66 8.54 23.30
CA LEU A 6 27.99 7.37 23.86
C LEU A 6 29.04 6.29 24.18
N SER A 7 28.85 5.58 25.30
CA SER A 7 29.78 4.53 25.72
C SER A 7 29.75 3.30 24.82
N ASN A 8 28.64 3.05 24.12
CA ASN A 8 28.49 1.93 23.20
C ASN A 8 28.71 2.42 21.75
N PRO A 9 29.79 1.99 21.06
CA PRO A 9 30.14 2.49 19.74
C PRO A 9 29.18 2.03 18.64
N ASP A 10 28.69 0.79 18.70
CA ASP A 10 27.72 0.27 17.72
C ASP A 10 26.42 1.07 17.74
N LEU A 11 25.93 1.37 18.94
CA LEU A 11 24.75 2.23 19.13
C LEU A 11 25.01 3.66 18.67
N ALA A 12 26.21 4.20 18.92
CA ALA A 12 26.56 5.56 18.49
C ALA A 12 26.56 5.68 16.95
N GLU A 13 27.23 4.76 16.27
CA GLU A 13 27.28 4.72 14.81
C GLU A 13 25.89 4.50 14.20
N GLU A 14 25.08 3.64 14.81
CA GLU A 14 23.72 3.40 14.35
C GLU A 14 22.84 4.65 14.51
N ILE A 15 22.91 5.35 15.64
CA ILE A 15 22.16 6.60 15.86
C ILE A 15 22.55 7.66 14.83
N ASP A 16 23.85 7.82 14.57
CA ASP A 16 24.34 8.77 13.57
C ASP A 16 23.84 8.41 12.16
N ALA A 17 23.84 7.13 11.80
CA ALA A 17 23.31 6.66 10.53
C ALA A 17 21.79 6.93 10.41
N ILE A 18 21.00 6.61 11.42
CA ILE A 18 19.56 6.85 11.44
C ILE A 18 19.23 8.34 11.31
N ASN A 19 19.93 9.18 12.07
CA ASN A 19 19.72 10.62 12.03
C ASN A 19 20.19 11.24 10.70
N ALA A 20 21.17 10.64 10.02
CA ALA A 20 21.56 11.05 8.66
C ALA A 20 20.51 10.67 7.60
N ILE A 21 19.81 9.55 7.78
CA ILE A 21 18.78 9.07 6.85
C ILE A 21 17.46 9.83 7.02
N TYR A 22 16.98 9.95 8.25
CA TYR A 22 15.62 10.44 8.55
C TYR A 22 15.59 11.85 9.15
N GLY A 23 16.75 12.41 9.49
CA GLY A 23 16.90 13.72 10.12
C GLY A 23 17.27 13.64 11.60
N SER A 24 17.90 14.70 12.12
CA SER A 24 18.49 14.73 13.46
C SER A 24 17.50 14.69 14.63
N SER A 25 16.20 14.74 14.35
CA SER A 25 15.14 14.60 15.36
C SER A 25 14.63 13.17 15.52
N THR A 26 15.09 12.22 14.68
CA THR A 26 14.58 10.83 14.70
C THR A 26 15.00 10.09 15.96
N VAL A 27 16.27 10.20 16.36
CA VAL A 27 16.77 9.67 17.63
C VAL A 27 17.41 10.78 18.44
N VAL A 28 16.87 11.02 19.64
CA VAL A 28 17.30 12.10 20.55
C VAL A 28 17.75 11.52 21.89
N LEU A 29 18.90 11.97 22.38
CA LEU A 29 19.35 11.65 23.74
C LEU A 29 18.69 12.60 24.75
N PRO A 30 18.01 12.10 25.79
CA PRO A 30 17.48 12.95 26.83
C PRO A 30 18.63 13.61 27.62
N PRO A 31 18.47 14.86 28.08
CA PRO A 31 19.48 15.51 28.91
C PRO A 31 19.70 14.69 30.19
N THR A 32 20.95 14.33 30.46
CA THR A 32 21.34 13.46 31.58
C THR A 32 20.76 13.95 32.90
N SER A 33 19.74 13.26 33.42
CA SER A 33 19.34 13.36 34.82
C SER A 33 20.09 12.28 35.59
N SER A 34 20.88 12.74 36.56
CA SER A 34 21.66 11.92 37.48
C SER A 34 20.87 10.73 38.00
N SER A 35 21.08 9.55 37.42
CA SER A 35 20.50 8.28 37.90
C SER A 35 21.53 7.16 37.79
N THR A 36 21.43 6.26 38.76
CA THR A 36 22.49 5.45 39.38
C THR A 36 22.87 4.17 38.64
N GLU A 37 22.64 4.07 37.33
CA GLU A 37 22.88 2.86 36.54
C GLU A 37 23.90 3.15 35.41
N PRO A 38 25.21 2.94 35.64
CA PRO A 38 26.27 3.38 34.74
C PRO A 38 26.38 2.62 33.41
N THR A 39 25.47 1.67 33.12
CA THR A 39 25.63 0.72 32.01
C THR A 39 24.53 0.77 30.96
N ALA A 40 23.45 1.55 31.14
CA ALA A 40 22.33 1.52 30.19
C ALA A 40 22.08 2.89 29.53
N THR A 41 22.03 2.91 28.21
CA THR A 41 21.71 4.10 27.42
C THR A 41 20.21 4.20 27.21
N THR A 42 19.64 5.40 27.30
CA THR A 42 18.24 5.66 26.97
C THR A 42 18.15 6.68 25.85
N ILE A 43 17.30 6.41 24.86
CA ILE A 43 17.00 7.33 23.76
C ILE A 43 15.50 7.65 23.72
N ILE A 44 15.18 8.74 23.06
CA ILE A 44 13.84 9.06 22.58
C ILE A 44 13.81 8.76 21.07
N LEU A 45 12.96 7.85 20.65
CA LEU A 45 12.74 7.46 19.26
C LEU A 45 11.46 8.12 18.73
N ASN A 46 11.60 8.88 17.63
CA ASN A 46 10.50 9.39 16.83
C ASN A 46 10.43 8.56 15.54
N VAL A 47 9.34 7.82 15.34
CA VAL A 47 9.14 7.07 14.09
C VAL A 47 8.74 8.07 12.98
N PRO A 48 9.44 8.08 11.83
CA PRO A 48 9.10 8.95 10.70
C PRO A 48 7.63 8.80 10.31
N GLU A 49 7.00 9.90 9.86
CA GLU A 49 5.56 9.95 9.50
C GLU A 49 4.57 9.71 10.67
N HIS A 50 5.06 9.32 11.85
CA HIS A 50 4.28 9.09 13.07
C HIS A 50 4.71 9.97 14.25
N THR A 51 5.12 11.21 14.00
CA THR A 51 5.68 12.16 15.00
C THR A 51 4.74 12.57 16.14
N GLN A 52 3.47 12.16 16.10
CA GLN A 52 2.50 12.39 17.17
C GLN A 52 2.76 11.53 18.42
N ILE A 53 3.61 10.50 18.31
CA ILE A 53 4.02 9.65 19.41
C ILE A 53 5.53 9.43 19.36
N SER A 54 6.15 9.43 20.54
CA SER A 54 7.58 9.16 20.68
C SER A 54 7.83 8.20 21.83
N PHE A 55 8.89 7.41 21.72
CA PHE A 55 9.13 6.25 22.59
C PHE A 55 10.44 6.39 23.35
N ILE A 56 10.44 5.95 24.60
CA ILE A 56 11.64 5.81 25.41
C ILE A 56 12.14 4.39 25.21
N VAL A 57 13.31 4.26 24.58
CA VAL A 57 13.95 2.97 24.31
C VAL A 57 15.26 2.90 25.09
N ARG A 58 15.43 1.83 25.87
CA ARG A 58 16.61 1.58 26.71
C ARG A 58 17.46 0.46 26.10
N PHE A 59 18.76 0.70 26.08
CA PHE A 59 19.81 -0.19 25.58
C PHE A 59 20.72 -0.57 26.74
N ASP A 60 21.04 -1.86 26.85
CA ASP A 60 22.09 -2.32 27.76
C ASP A 60 23.47 -2.04 27.14
N GLU A 61 24.53 -2.09 27.95
CA GLU A 61 25.91 -1.85 27.51
C GLU A 61 26.34 -2.87 26.45
N LYS A 62 25.74 -4.06 26.49
CA LYS A 62 26.05 -5.19 25.61
C LYS A 62 25.33 -5.17 24.26
N TYR A 63 24.47 -4.18 23.98
CA TYR A 63 23.88 -4.05 22.64
C TYR A 63 24.98 -4.06 21.56
N PRO A 64 24.82 -4.77 20.43
CA PRO A 64 23.63 -5.49 19.96
C PRO A 64 23.44 -6.95 20.44
N GLU A 65 24.28 -7.47 21.33
CA GLU A 65 24.13 -8.83 21.90
C GLU A 65 22.89 -8.97 22.79
N THR A 66 22.31 -7.86 23.22
CA THR A 66 21.06 -7.80 24.00
C THR A 66 20.02 -6.96 23.28
N ALA A 67 18.78 -7.40 23.31
CA ALA A 67 17.67 -6.68 22.70
C ALA A 67 17.44 -5.30 23.35
N PRO A 68 17.12 -4.25 22.57
CA PRO A 68 16.61 -3.01 23.13
C PRO A 68 15.29 -3.24 23.87
N ARG A 69 14.92 -2.33 24.77
CA ARG A 69 13.68 -2.41 25.54
C ARG A 69 12.90 -1.12 25.45
N VAL A 70 11.66 -1.20 25.00
CA VAL A 70 10.74 -0.05 25.04
C VAL A 70 10.22 0.09 26.46
N THR A 71 10.58 1.18 27.14
CA THR A 71 10.21 1.40 28.55
C THR A 71 8.97 2.26 28.73
N GLY A 72 8.57 2.99 27.68
CA GLY A 72 7.40 3.86 27.72
C GLY A 72 7.35 4.81 26.54
N THR A 73 6.45 5.78 26.62
CA THR A 73 6.33 6.87 25.65
C THR A 73 6.91 8.16 26.22
N ALA A 74 7.70 8.89 25.44
CA ALA A 74 8.15 10.24 25.79
C ALA A 74 7.06 11.29 25.51
N SER A 75 6.25 11.07 24.47
CA SER A 75 5.04 11.85 24.18
C SER A 75 3.96 10.95 23.58
N THR A 76 2.69 11.28 23.80
CA THR A 76 1.53 10.59 23.20
C THR A 76 0.55 11.62 22.68
N GLY A 77 0.11 11.49 21.43
CA GLY A 77 -0.87 12.41 20.83
C GLY A 77 -2.26 12.35 21.47
N LEU A 78 -2.66 11.19 22.01
CA LEU A 78 -3.95 10.97 22.68
C LEU A 78 -3.76 10.33 24.06
N ARG A 79 -4.55 10.77 25.05
CA ARG A 79 -4.45 10.32 26.43
C ARG A 79 -5.03 8.91 26.57
N GLY A 80 -4.22 7.93 26.98
CA GLY A 80 -4.66 6.56 27.26
C GLY A 80 -4.22 5.50 26.26
N GLU A 81 -3.62 5.88 25.13
CA GLU A 81 -3.16 4.93 24.09
C GLU A 81 -1.68 4.54 24.21
N GLY A 82 -0.91 5.20 25.07
CA GLY A 82 0.54 5.00 25.16
C GLY A 82 0.96 3.55 25.39
N LYS A 83 0.21 2.80 26.22
CA LYS A 83 0.50 1.38 26.48
C LYS A 83 0.36 0.52 25.21
N LYS A 84 -0.70 0.73 24.44
CA LYS A 84 -0.96 0.00 23.18
C LYS A 84 0.21 0.17 22.22
N TRP A 85 0.67 1.41 22.03
CA TRP A 85 1.78 1.71 21.13
C TRP A 85 3.13 1.18 21.64
N VAL A 86 3.36 1.19 22.95
CA VAL A 86 4.53 0.55 23.58
C VAL A 86 4.52 -0.95 23.37
N ASP A 87 3.35 -1.60 23.49
CA ASP A 87 3.22 -3.05 23.25
C ASP A 87 3.53 -3.39 21.78
N ILE A 88 3.01 -2.62 20.83
CA ILE A 88 3.30 -2.79 19.39
C ILE A 88 4.79 -2.61 19.10
N LEU A 89 5.41 -1.54 19.61
CA LEU A 89 6.85 -1.30 19.39
C LEU A 89 7.72 -2.37 20.08
N SER A 90 7.30 -2.87 21.25
CA SER A 90 8.00 -3.96 21.93
C SER A 90 7.92 -5.27 21.14
N GLU A 91 6.78 -5.58 20.54
CA GLU A 91 6.65 -6.70 19.62
C GLU A 91 7.53 -6.53 18.37
N ALA A 92 7.61 -5.32 17.81
CA ALA A 92 8.47 -5.01 16.67
C ALA A 92 9.94 -5.29 17.01
N VAL A 93 10.43 -4.85 18.18
CA VAL A 93 11.78 -5.16 18.66
C VAL A 93 12.05 -6.67 18.66
N LEU A 94 11.12 -7.48 19.17
CA LEU A 94 11.29 -8.92 19.24
C LEU A 94 11.34 -9.61 17.87
N ARG A 95 10.77 -8.98 16.83
CA ARG A 95 10.77 -9.49 15.47
C ARG A 95 12.06 -9.16 14.71
N VAL A 96 12.55 -7.93 14.88
CA VAL A 96 13.68 -7.40 14.10
C VAL A 96 15.03 -7.65 14.75
N TRP A 97 15.08 -7.75 16.08
CA TRP A 97 16.34 -7.92 16.78
C TRP A 97 16.88 -9.35 16.62
N THR A 98 18.18 -9.43 16.36
CA THR A 98 18.96 -10.67 16.44
C THR A 98 20.27 -10.41 17.19
N PRO A 99 20.74 -11.34 18.04
CA PRO A 99 21.99 -11.17 18.76
C PRO A 99 23.16 -10.83 17.82
N GLY A 100 23.92 -9.79 18.18
CA GLY A 100 25.10 -9.37 17.43
C GLY A 100 24.80 -8.49 16.20
N SER A 101 23.54 -8.14 15.94
CA SER A 101 23.15 -7.23 14.85
C SER A 101 22.38 -6.02 15.37
N VAL A 102 22.79 -4.83 14.93
CA VAL A 102 22.08 -3.58 15.21
C VAL A 102 20.73 -3.57 14.48
N CYS A 103 19.68 -3.02 15.09
CA CYS A 103 18.30 -3.21 14.61
C CYS A 103 17.39 -1.96 14.69
N LEU A 104 17.91 -0.76 14.98
CA LEU A 104 17.10 0.47 15.05
C LEU A 104 16.47 0.81 13.70
N TYR A 105 17.19 0.61 12.60
CA TYR A 105 16.64 0.85 11.26
C TYR A 105 15.42 -0.05 11.00
N ASP A 106 15.61 -1.36 11.19
CA ASP A 106 14.56 -2.35 10.98
C ASP A 106 13.39 -2.12 11.95
N LEU A 107 13.68 -1.72 13.20
CA LEU A 107 12.67 -1.36 14.19
C LEU A 107 11.83 -0.16 13.71
N ILE A 108 12.45 0.88 13.15
CA ILE A 108 11.75 2.05 12.64
C ILE A 108 10.81 1.65 11.48
N VAL A 109 11.30 0.82 10.55
CA VAL A 109 10.51 0.37 9.39
C VAL A 109 9.32 -0.49 9.84
N GLU A 110 9.57 -1.54 10.64
CA GLU A 110 8.51 -2.42 11.18
C GLU A 110 7.51 -1.63 12.02
N ALA A 111 7.97 -0.67 12.84
CA ALA A 111 7.08 0.13 13.66
C ALA A 111 6.17 1.02 12.81
N GLY A 112 6.68 1.65 11.75
CA GLY A 112 5.88 2.47 10.83
C GLY A 112 4.73 1.68 10.21
N GLU A 113 5.06 0.53 9.60
CA GLU A 113 4.07 -0.36 8.99
C GLU A 113 2.98 -0.78 9.99
N ARG A 114 3.38 -1.19 11.21
CA ARG A 114 2.44 -1.61 12.26
C ARG A 114 1.61 -0.45 12.78
N PHE A 115 2.11 0.77 12.76
CA PHE A 115 1.35 1.94 13.18
C PHE A 115 0.30 2.34 12.16
N ASP A 116 0.61 2.22 10.88
CA ASP A 116 -0.35 2.43 9.80
C ASP A 116 -1.48 1.39 9.83
N GLU A 117 -1.16 0.10 9.97
CA GLU A 117 -2.14 -0.98 10.10
C GLU A 117 -3.17 -0.69 11.21
N VAL A 118 -2.65 -0.29 12.37
CA VAL A 118 -3.46 -0.06 13.55
C VAL A 118 -4.31 1.19 13.40
N ARG A 119 -3.78 2.28 12.83
CA ARG A 119 -4.55 3.50 12.57
C ARG A 119 -5.65 3.29 11.54
N ALA A 120 -5.36 2.55 10.47
CA ALA A 120 -6.36 2.17 9.48
C ALA A 120 -7.51 1.41 10.13
N SER A 121 -7.20 0.42 10.98
CA SER A 121 -8.22 -0.37 11.68
C SER A 121 -9.08 0.45 12.66
N GLU A 122 -8.51 1.48 13.31
CA GLU A 122 -9.25 2.35 14.21
C GLU A 122 -10.14 3.35 13.48
N GLN A 123 -9.70 3.84 12.31
CA GLN A 123 -10.49 4.73 11.47
C GLN A 123 -11.72 3.98 10.94
N GLU A 124 -11.54 2.75 10.45
CA GLU A 124 -12.63 1.86 10.04
C GLU A 124 -13.62 1.60 11.18
N ALA A 125 -13.14 1.30 12.39
CA ALA A 125 -14.00 1.07 13.55
C ALA A 125 -14.82 2.31 13.94
N LYS A 126 -14.23 3.51 13.87
CA LYS A 126 -14.92 4.78 14.15
C LYS A 126 -15.94 5.13 13.09
N ASP A 127 -15.67 4.84 11.83
CA ASP A 127 -16.61 5.10 10.73
C ASP A 127 -17.83 4.17 10.82
N ILE A 128 -17.63 2.91 11.24
CA ILE A 128 -18.73 1.98 11.54
C ILE A 128 -19.55 2.45 12.75
N GLU A 129 -18.90 2.92 13.82
CA GLU A 129 -19.61 3.41 15.01
C GLU A 129 -20.37 4.73 14.75
N ASN A 130 -19.79 5.65 13.97
CA ASN A 130 -20.44 6.91 13.58
C ASN A 130 -21.60 6.69 12.61
N GLY A 131 -21.51 5.72 11.69
CA GLY A 131 -22.62 5.30 10.85
C GLY A 131 -23.79 4.76 11.67
N ARG A 132 -23.51 4.03 12.76
CA ARG A 132 -24.54 3.47 13.66
C ARG A 132 -25.19 4.52 14.57
N LYS A 133 -24.48 5.58 14.94
CA LYS A 133 -25.02 6.70 15.74
C LYS A 133 -25.84 7.70 14.92
N GLN A 134 -25.62 7.79 13.61
CA GLN A 134 -26.49 8.59 12.72
C GLN A 134 -27.87 7.96 12.53
N GLU A 135 -28.01 6.63 12.67
CA GLU A 135 -29.30 5.93 12.57
C GLU A 135 -30.21 6.09 13.81
N GLU A 136 -29.68 6.50 14.98
CA GLU A 136 -30.45 6.64 16.23
C GLU A 136 -30.95 8.07 16.53
N GLN A 137 -30.68 9.07 15.69
CA GLN A 137 -31.07 10.48 15.93
C GLN A 137 -32.11 11.07 14.96
N GLU A 138 -32.61 10.31 13.98
CA GLU A 138 -33.59 10.80 13.00
C GLU A 138 -35.07 10.40 13.27
N ASP A 139 -35.40 9.90 14.47
CA ASP A 139 -36.77 9.62 14.87
C ASP A 139 -37.46 10.85 15.50
N ASN A 140 -37.76 11.88 14.68
CA ASN A 140 -38.88 12.77 14.99
C ASN A 140 -39.39 13.51 13.73
N TYR A 141 -40.33 12.92 12.98
CA TYR A 141 -41.53 13.58 12.44
C TYR A 141 -42.56 12.52 11.99
N PRO A 142 -43.87 12.81 12.04
CA PRO A 142 -44.91 11.84 12.32
C PRO A 142 -45.46 11.09 11.09
N GLN A 143 -45.88 9.86 11.41
CA GLN A 143 -46.81 8.97 10.73
C GLN A 143 -47.68 9.60 9.63
N GLN A 144 -47.54 9.08 8.41
CA GLN A 144 -48.71 8.82 7.57
C GLN A 144 -48.51 7.53 6.78
N LEU A 145 -49.32 6.53 7.13
CA LEU A 145 -49.44 5.24 6.46
C LEU A 145 -49.92 5.42 5.02
N GLY A 146 -49.34 4.61 4.13
CA GLY A 146 -49.88 4.32 2.81
C GLY A 146 -49.02 3.27 2.12
N ASP A 147 -49.43 2.00 2.24
CA ASP A 147 -48.96 0.87 1.44
C ASP A 147 -48.66 1.28 -0.01
N LEU A 148 -47.41 1.14 -0.48
CA LEU A 148 -47.09 0.84 -1.87
C LEU A 148 -45.73 0.14 -1.97
N ASP A 149 -45.81 -1.14 -2.34
CA ASP A 149 -44.94 -1.88 -3.24
C ASP A 149 -43.45 -2.04 -2.93
N ILE A 150 -43.16 -3.27 -2.47
CA ILE A 150 -42.00 -4.08 -2.86
C ILE A 150 -41.60 -3.73 -4.31
N HIS A 151 -40.41 -3.16 -4.53
CA HIS A 151 -39.51 -3.22 -5.73
C HIS A 151 -38.49 -2.05 -5.65
N GLY A 152 -37.48 -2.15 -4.77
CA GLY A 152 -36.35 -1.21 -4.67
C GLY A 152 -35.03 -1.82 -5.19
N PRO A 153 -34.10 -1.03 -5.76
CA PRO A 153 -33.06 -1.53 -6.65
C PRO A 153 -32.05 -2.41 -5.92
N SER A 154 -31.61 -3.49 -6.57
CA SER A 154 -30.57 -4.41 -6.08
C SER A 154 -29.39 -3.65 -5.46
N SER A 155 -28.93 -4.07 -4.29
CA SER A 155 -27.78 -3.53 -3.52
C SER A 155 -26.58 -3.03 -4.36
N GLY A 156 -26.32 -3.62 -5.54
CA GLY A 156 -25.29 -3.15 -6.47
C GLY A 156 -25.54 -1.79 -7.13
N GLN A 157 -26.79 -1.37 -7.37
CA GLN A 157 -27.10 -0.07 -7.96
C GLN A 157 -26.88 1.09 -6.97
N ALA A 158 -27.15 0.86 -5.69
CA ALA A 158 -26.88 1.84 -4.64
C ALA A 158 -25.36 2.09 -4.48
N LEU A 159 -24.55 1.03 -4.52
CA LEU A 159 -23.09 1.13 -4.47
C LEU A 159 -22.50 1.81 -5.72
N LEU A 160 -23.02 1.51 -6.90
CA LEU A 160 -22.63 2.21 -8.14
C LEU A 160 -22.89 3.71 -8.01
N ALA A 161 -24.08 4.10 -7.52
CA ALA A 161 -24.43 5.49 -7.32
C ALA A 161 -23.53 6.18 -6.28
N SER A 162 -23.18 5.52 -5.18
CA SER A 162 -22.31 6.10 -4.14
C SER A 162 -20.87 6.32 -4.62
N ILE A 163 -20.34 5.44 -5.47
CA ILE A 163 -19.00 5.59 -6.10
C ILE A 163 -19.08 6.55 -7.32
N GLY A 164 -20.28 6.98 -7.70
CA GLY A 164 -20.49 7.87 -8.85
C GLY A 164 -20.24 7.17 -10.19
N LEU A 165 -20.51 5.87 -10.27
CA LEU A 165 -20.54 5.05 -11.47
C LEU A 165 -21.99 4.79 -11.91
N LYS A 166 -22.22 4.80 -13.22
CA LYS A 166 -23.54 4.45 -13.78
C LYS A 166 -23.68 2.98 -14.12
N VAL A 167 -22.55 2.32 -14.39
CA VAL A 167 -22.45 0.91 -14.80
C VAL A 167 -21.20 0.33 -14.15
N ALA A 168 -21.27 -0.95 -13.78
CA ALA A 168 -20.12 -1.67 -13.26
C ALA A 168 -18.99 -1.76 -14.31
N PRO A 169 -17.71 -1.67 -13.90
CA PRO A 169 -16.57 -1.87 -14.78
C PRO A 169 -16.60 -3.23 -15.47
N SER A 170 -16.31 -3.26 -16.77
CA SER A 170 -16.11 -4.52 -17.50
C SER A 170 -14.64 -4.92 -17.42
N TRP A 171 -14.32 -5.79 -16.46
CA TRP A 171 -12.95 -6.29 -16.27
C TRP A 171 -12.62 -7.43 -17.23
N ILE A 172 -11.53 -7.28 -17.97
CA ILE A 172 -10.88 -8.35 -18.73
C ILE A 172 -9.82 -8.98 -17.82
N MET A 173 -9.93 -10.30 -17.60
CA MET A 173 -9.06 -11.03 -16.68
C MET A 173 -7.99 -11.83 -17.43
N SER A 174 -6.78 -11.90 -16.87
CA SER A 174 -5.78 -12.87 -17.30
C SER A 174 -6.16 -14.27 -16.85
N ASP A 175 -5.42 -15.28 -17.33
CA ASP A 175 -5.41 -16.56 -16.62
C ASP A 175 -4.65 -16.41 -15.30
N PRO A 176 -5.05 -17.11 -14.23
CA PRO A 176 -4.33 -17.08 -12.97
C PRO A 176 -2.98 -17.78 -13.10
N ILE A 177 -1.91 -17.11 -12.67
CA ILE A 177 -0.56 -17.69 -12.63
C ILE A 177 -0.24 -18.08 -11.19
N THR A 178 0.14 -19.34 -10.96
CA THR A 178 0.55 -19.82 -9.63
C THR A 178 2.03 -20.18 -9.62
N GLU A 179 2.78 -19.60 -8.68
CA GLU A 179 4.22 -19.88 -8.50
C GLU A 179 4.53 -19.98 -7.00
N LYS A 180 5.15 -21.09 -6.57
CA LYS A 180 5.45 -21.38 -5.16
C LYS A 180 4.32 -20.99 -4.18
N LYS A 181 3.07 -21.41 -4.51
CA LYS A 181 1.82 -21.12 -3.79
C LYS A 181 1.34 -19.66 -3.83
N SER A 182 2.12 -18.73 -4.36
CA SER A 182 1.63 -17.39 -4.66
C SER A 182 0.76 -17.44 -5.92
N VAL A 183 -0.36 -16.72 -5.90
CA VAL A 183 -1.29 -16.62 -7.03
C VAL A 183 -1.31 -15.18 -7.52
N PHE A 184 -1.30 -15.01 -8.83
CA PHE A 184 -1.35 -13.72 -9.51
C PHE A 184 -2.51 -13.72 -10.50
N LEU A 185 -3.32 -12.66 -10.48
CA LEU A 185 -4.39 -12.45 -11.44
C LEU A 185 -4.44 -10.99 -11.85
N ALA A 186 -4.34 -10.73 -13.15
CA ALA A 186 -4.48 -9.38 -13.68
C ALA A 186 -5.92 -9.10 -14.12
N ARG A 187 -6.36 -7.85 -13.93
CA ARG A 187 -7.58 -7.30 -14.49
C ARG A 187 -7.25 -6.02 -15.23
N ALA A 188 -7.80 -5.87 -16.42
CA ALA A 188 -7.69 -4.65 -17.22
C ALA A 188 -9.10 -4.14 -17.55
N ALA A 189 -9.29 -2.82 -17.57
CA ALA A 189 -10.54 -2.19 -17.98
C ALA A 189 -10.27 -0.91 -18.76
N HIS A 190 -11.13 -0.62 -19.74
CA HIS A 190 -11.09 0.64 -20.46
C HIS A 190 -11.51 1.80 -19.55
N VAL A 191 -10.76 2.89 -19.59
CA VAL A 191 -11.01 4.11 -18.81
C VAL A 191 -10.70 5.34 -19.65
N LYS A 192 -11.46 6.42 -19.46
CA LYS A 192 -11.34 7.67 -20.22
C LYS A 192 -10.71 8.80 -19.42
N SER A 193 -10.65 8.67 -18.10
CA SER A 193 -10.06 9.67 -17.22
C SER A 193 -9.46 9.04 -15.97
N LYS A 194 -8.60 9.79 -15.28
CA LYS A 194 -8.01 9.36 -14.01
C LYS A 194 -9.09 9.03 -12.99
N GLU A 195 -10.11 9.88 -12.88
CA GLU A 195 -11.21 9.74 -11.94
C GLU A 195 -12.04 8.48 -12.22
N GLU A 196 -12.18 8.09 -13.50
CA GLU A 196 -12.84 6.82 -13.85
C GLU A 196 -11.97 5.62 -13.43
N ALA A 197 -10.65 5.70 -13.61
CA ALA A 197 -9.73 4.64 -13.15
C ALA A 197 -9.78 4.46 -11.64
N GLU A 198 -9.72 5.54 -10.87
CA GLU A 198 -9.83 5.52 -9.39
C GLU A 198 -11.16 4.89 -8.96
N LYS A 199 -12.29 5.33 -9.52
CA LYS A 199 -13.61 4.76 -9.23
C LYS A 199 -13.72 3.28 -9.56
N TYR A 200 -13.06 2.82 -10.63
CA TYR A 200 -13.07 1.41 -11.01
C TYR A 200 -12.32 0.57 -9.98
N LEU A 201 -11.17 1.07 -9.48
CA LEU A 201 -10.41 0.44 -8.41
C LEU A 201 -11.21 0.40 -7.10
N ASP A 202 -11.83 1.51 -6.70
CA ASP A 202 -12.70 1.59 -5.51
C ASP A 202 -13.84 0.58 -5.61
N TYR A 203 -14.51 0.54 -6.76
CA TYR A 203 -15.59 -0.42 -7.01
C TYR A 203 -15.09 -1.86 -6.92
N LEU A 204 -13.93 -2.17 -7.49
CA LEU A 204 -13.35 -3.50 -7.43
C LEU A 204 -13.05 -3.92 -5.98
N LEU A 205 -12.45 -3.05 -5.18
CA LEU A 205 -12.15 -3.33 -3.77
C LEU A 205 -13.44 -3.48 -2.94
N ALA A 206 -14.44 -2.64 -3.18
CA ALA A 206 -15.71 -2.69 -2.48
C ALA A 206 -16.55 -3.94 -2.80
N THR A 207 -16.44 -4.48 -4.02
CA THR A 207 -17.27 -5.60 -4.49
C THR A 207 -16.58 -6.96 -4.41
N GLU A 208 -15.26 -7.01 -4.62
CA GLU A 208 -14.50 -8.25 -4.66
C GLU A 208 -13.70 -8.45 -3.36
N LYS A 209 -14.33 -9.06 -2.36
CA LYS A 209 -13.71 -9.32 -1.04
C LYS A 209 -12.35 -10.03 -1.12
N LYS A 210 -12.16 -10.91 -2.10
CA LYS A 210 -10.88 -11.61 -2.30
C LYS A 210 -9.77 -10.68 -2.79
N VAL A 211 -10.12 -9.65 -3.55
CA VAL A 211 -9.19 -8.61 -4.01
C VAL A 211 -8.86 -7.68 -2.85
N ALA A 212 -9.87 -7.22 -2.09
CA ALA A 212 -9.65 -6.40 -0.91
C ALA A 212 -8.78 -7.07 0.17
N ALA A 213 -8.89 -8.39 0.32
CA ALA A 213 -8.07 -9.18 1.25
C ALA A 213 -6.77 -9.74 0.63
N ALA A 214 -6.40 -9.31 -0.58
CA ALA A 214 -5.17 -9.78 -1.22
C ALA A 214 -3.93 -9.19 -0.53
N THR A 215 -2.76 -9.79 -0.77
CA THR A 215 -1.50 -9.28 -0.20
C THR A 215 -1.09 -7.98 -0.87
N HIS A 216 -1.25 -7.90 -2.19
CA HIS A 216 -0.95 -6.71 -2.98
C HIS A 216 -1.92 -6.60 -4.16
N ASN A 217 -2.35 -5.39 -4.48
CA ASN A 217 -3.14 -4.98 -5.63
C ASN A 217 -2.36 -3.91 -6.39
N ILE A 218 -1.35 -4.35 -7.13
CA ILE A 218 -0.46 -3.46 -7.87
C ILE A 218 -1.27 -2.82 -9.00
N THR A 219 -1.25 -1.49 -9.12
CA THR A 219 -2.03 -0.78 -10.15
C THR A 219 -1.16 0.07 -11.07
N ALA A 220 -1.62 0.25 -12.29
CA ALA A 220 -1.08 1.22 -13.24
C ALA A 220 -2.14 1.61 -14.26
N TRP A 221 -2.14 2.86 -14.70
CA TRP A 221 -3.01 3.32 -15.77
C TRP A 221 -2.31 4.30 -16.70
N ARG A 222 -2.82 4.41 -17.93
CA ARG A 222 -2.26 5.29 -18.95
C ARG A 222 -3.36 5.76 -19.89
N ILE A 223 -3.65 7.06 -19.86
CA ILE A 223 -4.87 7.64 -20.43
C ILE A 223 -4.50 8.85 -21.30
N LYS A 224 -5.07 8.93 -22.50
CA LYS A 224 -4.98 10.11 -23.36
C LYS A 224 -6.19 11.01 -23.13
N GLN A 225 -5.94 12.21 -22.66
CA GLN A 225 -6.97 13.23 -22.53
C GLN A 225 -6.76 14.31 -23.58
N LYS A 226 -7.86 14.82 -24.13
CA LYS A 226 -7.83 16.01 -25.00
C LYS A 226 -7.93 17.26 -24.17
N LYS A 227 -6.98 18.18 -24.34
CA LYS A 227 -7.04 19.53 -23.80
C LYS A 227 -8.04 20.38 -24.59
N ALA A 228 -8.48 21.47 -23.98
CA ALA A 228 -9.42 22.42 -24.59
C ALA A 228 -8.90 23.04 -25.90
N ASP A 229 -7.58 23.09 -26.08
CA ASP A 229 -6.91 23.57 -27.30
C ASP A 229 -6.77 22.51 -28.41
N GLY A 230 -7.29 21.29 -28.18
CA GLY A 230 -7.24 20.18 -29.12
C GLY A 230 -5.96 19.35 -29.08
N SER A 231 -4.99 19.68 -28.21
CA SER A 231 -3.77 18.88 -28.01
C SER A 231 -4.02 17.68 -27.10
N ASP A 232 -3.28 16.59 -27.31
CA ASP A 232 -3.34 15.41 -26.46
C ASP A 232 -2.42 15.59 -25.23
N THR A 233 -2.91 15.24 -24.05
CA THR A 233 -2.13 15.14 -22.81
C THR A 233 -2.19 13.72 -22.28
N VAL A 234 -1.08 13.27 -21.70
CA VAL A 234 -0.98 11.93 -21.11
C VAL A 234 -1.12 12.04 -19.61
N VAL A 235 -2.04 11.28 -19.05
CA VAL A 235 -2.18 11.07 -17.60
C VAL A 235 -1.87 9.60 -17.32
N GLN A 236 -0.86 9.35 -16.51
CA GLN A 236 -0.42 8.01 -16.15
C GLN A 236 0.13 8.02 -14.74
N ASP A 237 -0.11 6.95 -14.01
CA ASP A 237 0.36 6.76 -12.64
C ASP A 237 0.43 5.26 -12.32
N PHE A 238 0.99 4.93 -11.16
CA PHE A 238 1.06 3.57 -10.65
C PHE A 238 1.06 3.52 -9.12
N ASP A 239 0.70 2.36 -8.57
CA ASP A 239 0.85 2.03 -7.16
C ASP A 239 1.46 0.63 -7.03
N ASP A 240 2.46 0.50 -6.17
CA ASP A 240 3.10 -0.76 -5.85
C ASP A 240 2.27 -1.59 -4.85
N ASP A 241 1.41 -0.96 -4.05
CA ASP A 241 0.63 -1.55 -2.95
C ASP A 241 1.48 -2.51 -2.07
N GLY A 242 2.66 -2.05 -1.63
CA GLY A 242 3.61 -2.83 -0.84
C GLY A 242 4.47 -3.83 -1.63
N GLU A 243 4.18 -4.10 -2.91
CA GLU A 243 5.04 -4.89 -3.79
C GLU A 243 6.10 -3.99 -4.45
N THR A 244 7.09 -3.55 -3.66
CA THR A 244 8.06 -2.51 -4.07
C THR A 244 8.62 -2.70 -5.49
N ALA A 245 8.56 -1.64 -6.29
CA ALA A 245 8.99 -1.53 -7.67
C ALA A 245 8.19 -2.34 -8.71
N ALA A 246 7.00 -2.85 -8.37
CA ALA A 246 6.16 -3.61 -9.31
C ALA A 246 5.28 -2.71 -10.21
N GLY A 247 4.59 -1.72 -9.65
CA GLY A 247 3.70 -0.79 -10.34
C GLY A 247 4.44 0.02 -11.40
N GLY A 248 5.61 0.56 -11.07
CA GLY A 248 6.43 1.29 -12.04
C GLY A 248 6.89 0.42 -13.22
N ARG A 249 7.19 -0.87 -12.97
CA ARG A 249 7.55 -1.84 -14.03
C ARG A 249 6.34 -2.22 -14.88
N MET A 250 5.16 -2.32 -14.27
CA MET A 250 3.91 -2.57 -14.98
C MET A 250 3.52 -1.39 -15.86
N LEU A 251 3.65 -0.15 -15.37
CA LEU A 251 3.48 1.05 -16.19
C LEU A 251 4.47 1.08 -17.35
N HIS A 252 5.73 0.74 -17.11
CA HIS A 252 6.73 0.64 -18.17
C HIS A 252 6.38 -0.42 -19.23
N LEU A 253 5.86 -1.58 -18.82
CA LEU A 253 5.33 -2.59 -19.74
C LEU A 253 4.21 -2.02 -20.62
N MET A 254 3.26 -1.29 -20.03
CA MET A 254 2.18 -0.64 -20.78
C MET A 254 2.69 0.38 -21.79
N GLN A 255 3.74 1.13 -21.44
CA GLN A 255 4.41 2.05 -22.36
C GLN A 255 5.05 1.31 -23.54
N LEU A 256 5.76 0.21 -23.28
CA LEU A 256 6.39 -0.61 -24.32
C LEU A 256 5.36 -1.26 -25.26
N MET A 257 4.19 -1.63 -24.74
CA MET A 257 3.08 -2.18 -25.53
C MET A 257 2.26 -1.10 -26.27
N ASP A 258 2.58 0.18 -26.07
CA ASP A 258 1.83 1.33 -26.61
C ASP A 258 0.31 1.24 -26.36
N VAL A 259 -0.08 0.74 -25.18
CA VAL A 259 -1.50 0.67 -24.76
C VAL A 259 -1.94 1.97 -24.10
N TRP A 260 -3.20 2.33 -24.33
CA TRP A 260 -3.79 3.60 -23.90
C TRP A 260 -5.23 3.37 -23.43
N ASP A 261 -5.73 4.32 -22.64
CA ASP A 261 -7.11 4.40 -22.15
C ASP A 261 -7.50 3.13 -21.38
N VAL A 262 -6.58 2.70 -20.50
CA VAL A 262 -6.68 1.46 -19.74
C VAL A 262 -6.11 1.62 -18.32
N VAL A 263 -6.80 0.99 -17.37
CA VAL A 263 -6.31 0.71 -16.01
C VAL A 263 -6.04 -0.78 -15.89
N VAL A 264 -4.92 -1.14 -15.27
CA VAL A 264 -4.53 -2.52 -14.98
C VAL A 264 -4.30 -2.66 -13.48
N VAL A 265 -4.84 -3.72 -12.90
CA VAL A 265 -4.54 -4.16 -11.54
C VAL A 265 -4.06 -5.60 -11.56
N VAL A 266 -2.92 -5.88 -10.95
CA VAL A 266 -2.42 -7.24 -10.71
C VAL A 266 -2.56 -7.54 -9.24
N THR A 267 -3.49 -8.42 -8.92
CA THR A 267 -3.70 -8.90 -7.56
C THR A 267 -2.77 -10.08 -7.29
N ARG A 268 -1.98 -10.00 -6.22
CA ARG A 268 -1.15 -11.08 -5.69
C ARG A 268 -1.69 -11.55 -4.34
N TRP A 269 -1.89 -12.86 -4.23
CA TRP A 269 -2.07 -13.56 -2.96
C TRP A 269 -0.76 -14.25 -2.59
N TYR A 270 -0.17 -13.88 -1.46
CA TYR A 270 1.11 -14.45 -1.02
C TYR A 270 0.97 -15.90 -0.58
N GLY A 271 1.87 -16.76 -1.07
CA GLY A 271 1.87 -18.20 -0.81
C GLY A 271 2.74 -18.65 0.36
N GLY A 272 3.36 -17.73 1.10
CA GLY A 272 4.30 -18.05 2.18
C GLY A 272 5.76 -18.24 1.74
N VAL A 273 6.07 -18.11 0.44
CA VAL A 273 7.45 -18.25 -0.09
C VAL A 273 7.89 -16.98 -0.82
N LYS A 274 8.99 -16.37 -0.37
CA LYS A 274 9.60 -15.21 -1.04
C LYS A 274 10.07 -15.60 -2.44
N LEU A 275 9.51 -14.96 -3.47
CA LEU A 275 9.86 -15.20 -4.88
C LEU A 275 11.10 -14.43 -5.34
N GLY A 276 11.56 -13.45 -4.56
CA GLY A 276 12.66 -12.57 -4.95
C GLY A 276 12.33 -11.81 -6.24
N PRO A 277 13.31 -11.55 -7.12
CA PRO A 277 13.08 -10.81 -8.37
C PRO A 277 12.13 -11.50 -9.36
N ASP A 278 11.93 -12.82 -9.28
CA ASP A 278 11.11 -13.56 -10.24
C ASP A 278 9.63 -13.13 -10.25
N ARG A 279 9.15 -12.57 -9.12
CA ARG A 279 7.78 -12.01 -9.02
C ARG A 279 7.50 -10.95 -10.09
N PHE A 280 8.49 -10.12 -10.44
CA PHE A 280 8.30 -9.06 -11.43
C PHE A 280 8.04 -9.63 -12.83
N ARG A 281 8.68 -10.75 -13.18
CA ARG A 281 8.42 -11.45 -14.45
C ARG A 281 6.97 -11.95 -14.49
N ILE A 282 6.47 -12.49 -13.39
CA ILE A 282 5.11 -13.06 -13.29
C ILE A 282 4.05 -11.96 -13.32
N ILE A 283 4.24 -10.87 -12.58
CA ILE A 283 3.35 -9.70 -12.56
C ILE A 283 3.22 -9.14 -13.99
N ASN A 284 4.35 -8.93 -14.68
CA ASN A 284 4.34 -8.45 -16.06
C ASN A 284 3.70 -9.44 -17.04
N ALA A 285 3.88 -10.75 -16.83
CA ALA A 285 3.24 -11.77 -17.65
C ALA A 285 1.71 -11.76 -17.49
N ALA A 286 1.21 -11.68 -16.25
CA ALA A 286 -0.23 -11.59 -15.98
C ALA A 286 -0.83 -10.30 -16.57
N ALA A 287 -0.19 -9.15 -16.35
CA ALA A 287 -0.64 -7.87 -16.89
C ALA A 287 -0.71 -7.89 -18.43
N ARG A 288 0.34 -8.41 -19.09
CA ARG A 288 0.36 -8.58 -20.54
C ARG A 288 -0.77 -9.47 -21.04
N ASP A 289 -1.03 -10.59 -20.38
CA ASP A 289 -2.09 -11.53 -20.79
C ASP A 289 -3.48 -10.86 -20.75
N ALA A 290 -3.81 -10.11 -19.68
CA ALA A 290 -5.06 -9.36 -19.60
C ALA A 290 -5.16 -8.28 -20.71
N LEU A 291 -4.07 -7.57 -20.98
CA LEU A 291 -4.02 -6.53 -22.03
C LEU A 291 -4.20 -7.11 -23.45
N VAL A 292 -3.60 -8.26 -23.73
CA VAL A 292 -3.74 -8.94 -25.03
C VAL A 292 -5.16 -9.50 -25.18
N LYS A 293 -5.69 -10.18 -24.16
CA LYS A 293 -7.08 -10.69 -24.18
C LYS A 293 -8.11 -9.58 -24.34
N GLY A 294 -7.82 -8.39 -23.81
CA GLY A 294 -8.68 -7.22 -23.94
C GLY A 294 -8.54 -6.47 -25.27
N GLY A 295 -7.59 -6.87 -26.13
CA GLY A 295 -7.36 -6.21 -27.42
C GLY A 295 -6.86 -4.77 -27.26
N PHE A 296 -6.18 -4.44 -26.16
CA PHE A 296 -5.66 -3.09 -25.89
C PHE A 296 -4.44 -2.75 -26.74
N GLU A 297 -3.73 -3.76 -27.23
CA GLU A 297 -2.65 -3.56 -28.18
C GLU A 297 -3.19 -3.04 -29.51
N LYS A 298 -2.45 -2.15 -30.17
CA LYS A 298 -2.75 -1.83 -31.57
C LYS A 298 -2.61 -3.12 -32.36
N SER A 299 -3.71 -3.62 -32.91
CA SER A 299 -3.65 -4.53 -34.04
C SER A 299 -2.77 -3.84 -35.08
N ALA A 300 -1.57 -4.36 -35.30
CA ALA A 300 -0.80 -3.97 -36.46
C ALA A 300 -1.74 -4.15 -37.65
N ALA A 301 -2.11 -3.05 -38.30
CA ALA A 301 -2.85 -3.12 -39.54
C ALA A 301 -2.05 -4.06 -40.45
N THR A 302 -2.58 -5.27 -40.62
CA THR A 302 -2.03 -6.27 -41.52
C THR A 302 -2.21 -5.70 -42.92
N ASN A 303 -1.24 -4.88 -43.35
CA ASN A 303 -1.09 -4.52 -44.75
C ASN A 303 -0.97 -5.85 -45.50
N GLY A 304 -2.03 -6.19 -46.23
CA GLY A 304 -2.07 -7.34 -47.11
C GLY A 304 -0.90 -7.29 -48.07
N GLN A 305 0.09 -8.15 -47.84
CA GLN A 305 0.91 -8.67 -48.91
C GLN A 305 0.42 -10.08 -49.22
N GLU A 306 -0.58 -10.15 -50.09
CA GLU A 306 -0.75 -11.31 -50.96
C GLU A 306 0.60 -11.55 -51.67
N LYS A 307 1.37 -12.51 -51.16
CA LYS A 307 2.46 -13.12 -51.93
C LYS A 307 1.83 -13.91 -53.07
N GLY A 308 1.65 -13.24 -54.21
CA GLY A 308 1.38 -13.87 -55.49
C GLY A 308 2.43 -14.94 -55.79
N LYS A 309 2.05 -16.21 -55.68
CA LYS A 309 2.81 -17.37 -56.13
C LYS A 309 2.95 -17.28 -57.66
N LYS A 310 4.08 -16.78 -58.15
CA LYS A 310 4.43 -16.80 -59.58
C LYS A 310 4.70 -18.26 -59.98
N LYS A 311 3.72 -18.84 -60.68
CA LYS A 311 3.75 -20.18 -61.26
C LYS A 311 4.72 -20.15 -62.45
N GLY A 312 5.92 -20.72 -62.29
CA GLY A 312 6.85 -20.95 -63.38
C GLY A 312 6.30 -21.99 -64.34
N LYS A 313 6.01 -21.59 -65.58
CA LYS A 313 5.77 -22.49 -66.70
C LYS A 313 6.35 -21.84 -67.96
N ARG A 314 7.61 -22.17 -68.25
CA ARG A 314 8.18 -22.30 -69.60
C ARG A 314 9.63 -22.76 -69.48
#